data_AF-A0A7C5QYS8-F1
#
_entry.id   AF-A0A7C5QYS8-F1
#
_cell.length_a   1.000
_cell.length_b   1.000
_cell.length_c   1.000
_cell.angle_alpha   90.00
_cell.angle_beta   90.00
_cell.angle_gamma   90.00
#
_symmetry.space_group_name_H-M   'P 1'
#
loop_
_entity.id
_entity.type
_entity.pdbx_description
1 polymer ?
#
loop_
_entity_poly.entity_id
_entity_poly.type
_entity_poly.pdbx_seq_one_letter_code
_entity_poly.pdbx_strand_id
1 'polypeptide(L)'
;MKSAWELALERTGGASTAKLTDAQKAKLAELDKLYTAKIAQEELTLKPKIAEARAAGDDEKAQKLEEQLQTALARLRRKLEEEKEAVRKEKTV
;
A
#
# COMPACT_ATOMS: atom_id res chain seq x y z
N MET A 1 17.67 25.96 -9.56
CA MET A 1 17.21 26.13 -8.17
C MET A 1 17.16 24.75 -7.54
N LYS A 2 17.93 24.50 -6.49
CA LYS A 2 17.90 23.20 -5.79
C LYS A 2 16.63 23.09 -4.97
N SER A 3 16.01 21.92 -4.96
CA SER A 3 14.76 21.69 -4.25
C SER A 3 14.98 21.69 -2.74
N ALA A 4 13.99 22.13 -1.95
CA ALA A 4 14.08 22.17 -0.49
C ALA A 4 14.42 20.81 0.15
N TRP A 5 14.14 19.72 -0.55
CA TRP A 5 14.49 18.35 -0.16
C TRP A 5 16.00 18.09 -0.22
N GLU A 6 16.70 18.65 -1.21
CA GLU A 6 18.15 18.51 -1.34
C GLU A 6 18.90 19.28 -0.25
N LEU A 7 18.38 20.46 0.13
CA LEU A 7 18.98 21.30 1.18
C LEU A 7 18.82 20.68 2.58
N ALA A 8 17.70 19.97 2.82
CA ALA A 8 17.45 19.29 4.09
C ALA A 8 18.42 18.12 4.32
N LEU A 9 18.85 17.44 3.25
CA LEU A 9 19.76 16.29 3.31
C LEU A 9 21.22 16.68 3.52
N GLU A 10 21.65 17.86 3.05
CA GLU A 10 23.02 18.36 3.32
C GLU A 10 23.22 18.72 4.80
N ARG A 11 22.13 19.10 5.50
CA ARG A 11 22.21 19.63 6.87
C ARG A 11 22.29 18.54 7.94
N THR A 12 21.96 17.29 7.63
CA THR A 12 21.86 16.17 8.59
C THR A 12 23.03 15.18 8.50
N GLY A 13 24.22 15.65 8.13
CA GLY A 13 25.52 14.95 8.24
C GLY A 13 25.49 13.45 8.55
N GLY A 14 25.58 12.62 7.51
CA GLY A 14 26.07 11.25 7.62
C GLY A 14 25.19 10.24 8.37
N ALA A 15 24.15 9.76 7.70
CA ALA A 15 23.76 8.37 7.84
C ALA A 15 23.47 7.85 6.42
N SER A 16 24.05 6.71 6.05
CA SER A 16 23.85 6.01 4.79
C SER A 16 22.39 5.61 4.59
N THR A 17 21.52 6.59 4.37
CA THR A 17 20.24 6.41 3.72
C THR A 17 20.57 6.51 2.25
N ALA A 18 20.61 5.37 1.56
CA ALA A 18 20.70 5.39 0.10
C ALA A 18 19.57 6.29 -0.40
N LYS A 19 19.92 7.48 -0.92
CA LYS A 19 18.93 8.43 -1.41
C LYS A 19 18.18 7.71 -2.53
N LEU A 20 16.89 7.47 -2.32
CA LEU A 20 16.05 6.89 -3.36
C LEU A 20 16.14 7.79 -4.60
N THR A 21 16.42 7.17 -5.75
CA THR A 21 16.42 7.87 -7.04
C THR A 21 15.01 8.37 -7.34
N ASP A 22 14.89 9.39 -8.19
CA ASP A 22 13.57 9.89 -8.59
C ASP A 22 12.75 8.81 -9.31
N ALA A 23 13.43 7.88 -10.01
CA ALA A 23 12.81 6.69 -10.58
C ALA A 23 12.25 5.75 -9.49
N GLN A 24 13.00 5.49 -8.41
CA GLN A 24 12.51 4.68 -7.28
C GLN A 24 11.33 5.36 -6.58
N LYS A 25 11.38 6.68 -6.36
CA LYS A 25 10.26 7.43 -5.77
C LYS A 25 9.01 7.37 -6.66
N ALA A 26 9.16 7.51 -7.97
CA ALA A 26 8.06 7.39 -8.93
C ALA A 26 7.44 5.98 -8.89
N LYS A 27 8.26 4.92 -8.94
CA LYS A 27 7.82 3.53 -8.82
C LYS A 27 7.04 3.29 -7.52
N LEU A 28 7.54 3.78 -6.38
CA LEU A 28 6.85 3.65 -5.09
C LEU A 28 5.48 4.35 -5.09
N ALA A 29 5.38 5.55 -5.68
CA ALA A 29 4.12 6.28 -5.78
C ALA A 29 3.12 5.58 -6.72
N GLU A 30 3.59 4.96 -7.80
CA GLU A 30 2.76 4.14 -8.69
C GLU A 30 2.24 2.89 -7.99
N LEU A 31 3.10 2.19 -7.24
CA LEU A 31 2.71 1.05 -6.42
C LEU A 31 1.63 1.43 -5.39
N ASP A 32 1.78 2.56 -4.72
CA ASP A 32 0.79 3.06 -3.77
C ASP A 32 -0.58 3.31 -4.43
N LYS A 33 -0.60 3.96 -5.59
CA LYS A 33 -1.84 4.19 -6.35
C LYS A 33 -2.48 2.87 -6.79
N LEU A 34 -1.67 1.95 -7.32
CA LEU A 34 -2.13 0.65 -7.80
C LEU A 34 -2.76 -0.18 -6.68
N TYR A 35 -2.08 -0.29 -5.54
CA TYR A 35 -2.59 -1.07 -4.41
C TYR A 35 -3.76 -0.40 -3.71
N THR A 36 -3.81 0.94 -3.67
CA THR A 36 -4.99 1.69 -3.23
C THR A 36 -6.21 1.35 -4.09
N ALA A 37 -6.05 1.32 -5.41
CA ALA A 37 -7.14 0.94 -6.33
C ALA A 37 -7.60 -0.51 -6.11
N LYS A 38 -6.67 -1.45 -5.95
CA LYS A 38 -6.98 -2.87 -5.67
C LYS A 38 -7.74 -3.04 -4.34
N ILE A 39 -7.31 -2.32 -3.30
CA ILE A 39 -7.98 -2.32 -1.99
C ILE A 39 -9.41 -1.78 -2.14
N ALA A 40 -9.58 -0.64 -2.82
CA ALA A 40 -10.89 -0.05 -3.05
C ALA A 40 -11.81 -1.00 -3.84
N GLN A 41 -11.28 -1.69 -4.85
CA GLN A 41 -12.03 -2.68 -5.62
C GLN A 41 -12.54 -3.85 -4.75
N GLU A 42 -11.70 -4.40 -3.87
CA GLU A 42 -12.11 -5.46 -2.95
C GLU A 42 -13.18 -4.98 -1.95
N GLU A 43 -12.99 -3.78 -1.41
CA GLU A 43 -13.96 -3.17 -0.53
C GLU A 43 -15.31 -2.92 -1.22
N LEU A 44 -15.31 -2.39 -2.44
CA LEU A 44 -16.53 -2.17 -3.23
C LEU A 44 -17.24 -3.48 -3.57
N THR A 45 -16.51 -4.59 -3.63
CA THR A 45 -17.07 -5.91 -3.94
C THR A 45 -17.69 -6.59 -2.71
N LEU A 46 -17.02 -6.50 -1.56
CA LEU A 46 -17.40 -7.24 -0.35
C LEU A 46 -18.26 -6.43 0.62
N LYS A 47 -18.05 -5.11 0.75
CA LYS A 47 -18.83 -4.27 1.68
C LYS A 47 -20.34 -4.30 1.41
N PRO A 48 -20.83 -4.25 0.15
CA PRO A 48 -22.27 -4.38 -0.13
C PRO A 48 -22.82 -5.74 0.32
N LYS A 49 -22.09 -6.82 0.05
CA LYS A 49 -22.50 -8.19 0.45
C LYS A 49 -22.55 -8.36 1.96
N ILE A 50 -21.60 -7.76 2.69
CA ILE A 50 -21.59 -7.73 4.15
C ILE A 50 -22.83 -6.98 4.66
N ALA A 51 -23.13 -5.80 4.09
CA ALA A 51 -24.28 -5.01 4.47
C ALA A 51 -25.61 -5.75 4.19
N GLU A 52 -25.72 -6.44 3.05
CA GLU A 52 -26.86 -7.29 2.71
C GLU A 52 -27.02 -8.45 3.69
N ALA A 53 -25.94 -9.17 4.03
CA ALA A 53 -25.98 -10.27 4.98
C ALA A 53 -26.43 -9.81 6.38
N ARG A 54 -25.90 -8.68 6.86
CA ARG A 54 -26.31 -8.06 8.12
C ARG A 54 -27.78 -7.63 8.09
N ALA A 55 -28.25 -7.03 6.99
CA ALA A 55 -29.65 -6.64 6.83
C ALA A 55 -30.60 -7.84 6.80
N ALA A 56 -30.13 -9.00 6.33
CA ALA A 56 -30.86 -10.26 6.33
C ALA A 56 -30.84 -10.99 7.70
N GLY A 57 -30.09 -10.49 8.68
CA GLY A 57 -29.89 -11.15 9.98
C GLY A 57 -29.00 -12.39 9.90
N ASP A 58 -28.22 -12.55 8.82
CA ASP A 58 -27.29 -13.65 8.63
C ASP A 58 -25.90 -13.25 9.14
N ASP A 59 -25.76 -13.22 10.47
CA ASP A 59 -24.54 -12.79 11.16
C ASP A 59 -23.35 -13.70 10.84
N GLU A 60 -23.58 -15.01 10.67
CA GLU A 60 -22.53 -15.96 10.33
C GLU A 60 -21.94 -15.66 8.95
N LYS A 61 -22.79 -15.39 7.96
CA LYS A 61 -22.35 -15.01 6.61
C LYS A 61 -21.67 -13.64 6.61
N ALA A 62 -22.19 -12.67 7.37
CA ALA A 62 -21.57 -11.36 7.50
C ALA A 62 -20.15 -11.47 8.08
N GLN A 63 -19.96 -12.24 9.15
CA GLN A 63 -18.64 -12.49 9.74
C GLN A 63 -17.68 -13.15 8.76
N LYS A 64 -18.11 -14.21 8.04
CA LYS A 64 -17.27 -14.86 7.03
C LYS A 64 -16.83 -13.89 5.92
N LEU A 65 -17.73 -13.02 5.46
CA LEU A 65 -17.41 -12.03 4.43
C LEU A 65 -16.44 -10.95 4.96
N GLU A 66 -16.57 -10.57 6.23
CA GLU A 66 -15.64 -9.64 6.89
C GLU A 66 -14.24 -10.25 7.05
N GLU A 67 -14.14 -11.50 7.49
CA GLU A 67 -12.87 -12.24 7.58
C GLU A 67 -12.19 -12.37 6.20
N GLN A 68 -12.99 -12.63 5.16
CA GLN A 68 -12.50 -12.66 3.77
C GLN A 68 -11.93 -11.30 3.36
N LEU A 69 -12.66 -10.21 3.62
CA LEU A 69 -12.20 -8.85 3.31
C LEU A 69 -10.91 -8.54 4.07
N GLN A 70 -10.85 -8.81 5.38
CA GLN A 70 -9.66 -8.55 6.19
C GLN A 70 -8.44 -9.34 5.68
N THR A 71 -8.63 -10.62 5.34
CA THR A 71 -7.56 -11.47 4.79
C THR A 71 -7.07 -10.94 3.44
N ALA A 72 -7.98 -10.53 2.55
CA ALA A 72 -7.63 -9.95 1.27
C ALA A 72 -6.83 -8.65 1.43
N LEU A 73 -7.29 -7.74 2.30
CA LEU A 73 -6.60 -6.48 2.59
C LEU A 73 -5.22 -6.72 3.20
N ALA A 74 -5.09 -7.64 4.16
CA ALA A 74 -3.80 -7.99 4.76
C ALA A 74 -2.82 -8.53 3.70
N ARG A 75 -3.30 -9.41 2.81
CA ARG A 75 -2.49 -9.93 1.70
C ARG A 75 -2.04 -8.83 0.75
N LEU A 76 -2.93 -7.91 0.37
CA LEU A 76 -2.59 -6.79 -0.51
C LEU A 76 -1.57 -5.85 0.13
N ARG A 77 -1.73 -5.51 1.41
CA ARG A 77 -0.78 -4.67 2.15
C ARG A 77 0.59 -5.33 2.28
N ARG A 78 0.63 -6.63 2.57
CA ARG A 78 1.88 -7.38 2.64
C ARG A 78 2.62 -7.36 1.30
N LYS A 79 1.92 -7.64 0.20
CA LYS A 79 2.51 -7.58 -1.15
C LYS A 79 3.01 -6.19 -1.51
N LEU A 80 2.25 -5.13 -1.18
CA LEU A 80 2.69 -3.76 -1.37
C LEU A 80 4.02 -3.52 -0.64
N GLU A 81 4.15 -3.92 0.62
CA GLU A 81 5.40 -3.73 1.37
C GLU A 81 6.55 -4.54 0.78
N GLU A 82 6.32 -5.80 0.39
CA GLU A 82 7.31 -6.63 -0.29
C GLU A 82 7.82 -5.98 -1.61
N GLU A 83 6.92 -5.43 -2.42
CA GLU A 83 7.27 -4.74 -3.66
C GLU A 83 7.98 -3.40 -3.40
N LYS A 84 7.54 -2.62 -2.40
CA LYS A 84 8.23 -1.39 -2.01
C LYS A 84 9.65 -1.67 -1.51
N GLU A 85 9.82 -2.71 -0.71
CA GLU A 85 11.14 -3.15 -0.25
C GLU A 85 12.03 -3.58 -1.42
N ALA A 86 11.48 -4.27 -2.42
CA ALA A 86 12.22 -4.63 -3.63
C ALA A 86 12.68 -3.37 -4.39
N VAL A 87 11.82 -2.37 -4.55
CA VAL A 87 12.18 -1.09 -5.19
C VAL A 87 13.27 -0.35 -4.40
N ARG A 88 13.21 -0.37 -3.06
CA ARG A 88 14.24 0.25 -2.21
C ARG A 88 15.59 -0.47 -2.28
N LYS A 89 15.58 -1.80 -2.48
CA LYS A 89 16.78 -2.65 -2.57
C LYS A 89 17.34 -2.77 -3.99
N GLU A 90 16.60 -2.32 -5.00
CA GLU A 90 17.06 -2.24 -6.39
C GLU A 90 18.33 -1.37 -6.43
N LYS A 91 19.50 -2.00 -6.56
CA LYS A 91 20.77 -1.30 -6.72
C LYS A 91 20.75 -0.58 -8.07
N THR A 92 20.82 0.74 -8.04
CA THR A 92 21.22 1.54 -9.20
C THR A 92 22.63 1.11 -9.60
N VAL A 93 22.77 0.39 -10.72
CA VAL A 93 24.05 0.11 -11.37
C VAL A 93 24.59 1.39 -12.01
#